data_AF-A0A3E5EDB6-F1
#
_entry.id   AF-A0A3E5EDB6-F1
#
_cell.length_a   1.000
_cell.length_b   1.000
_cell.length_c   1.000
_cell.angle_alpha   90.00
_cell.angle_beta   90.00
_cell.angle_gamma   90.00
#
_symmetry.space_group_name_H-M   'P 1'
#
loop_
_entity.id
_entity.type
_entity.pdbx_description
1 polymer ?
#
loop_
_entity_poly.entity_id
_entity_poly.type
_entity_poly.pdbx_seq_one_letter_code
_entity_poly.pdbx_strand_id
1 'polypeptide(L)'
;MKLPSTVVVETTEGSMKAAVSWNVKEASYKQSSTDAQKFTVSGTVTLPSGVDNDNKISLATSVEVSVNAYSAKVASAENNKITGIDVNGVYTTQTKISFTAVGAGMDNNSPKKGDTRYVPQSWTVINTNVWNAAPYTASFGLAQSGDYTLKVAFAQQQYDGSSWKATGTMDTRQVSFSIAKAKVTAPGTNLTPAANRKSSVKTGDNTPILPFVCILIIAAGAIGGVVFYKKKNKK
;
A
#
# COMPACT_ATOMS: atom_id res chain seq x y z
N MET A 1 19.05 -30.16 18.52
CA MET A 1 19.58 -31.55 18.44
C MET A 1 20.82 -31.62 19.31
N LYS A 2 21.01 -32.70 20.07
CA LYS A 2 22.19 -32.89 20.95
C LYS A 2 22.91 -34.15 20.51
N LEU A 3 24.21 -34.06 20.24
CA LEU A 3 25.03 -35.24 19.95
C LEU A 3 25.21 -36.07 21.23
N PRO A 4 25.30 -37.40 21.13
CA PRO A 4 25.43 -38.26 22.30
C PRO A 4 26.73 -37.95 23.05
N SER A 5 26.68 -37.76 24.37
CA SER A 5 27.87 -37.44 25.17
C SER A 5 28.68 -38.67 25.56
N THR A 6 28.14 -39.87 25.34
CA THR A 6 28.79 -41.15 25.64
C THR A 6 28.54 -42.15 24.53
N VAL A 7 29.52 -43.04 24.32
CA VAL A 7 29.40 -44.23 23.48
C VAL A 7 29.69 -45.47 24.32
N VAL A 8 29.29 -46.65 23.82
CA VAL A 8 29.63 -47.93 24.44
C VAL A 8 30.96 -48.42 23.85
N VAL A 9 31.87 -48.83 24.71
CA VAL A 9 33.12 -49.53 24.35
C VAL A 9 33.06 -50.95 24.89
N GLU A 10 33.51 -51.91 24.10
CA GLU A 10 33.64 -53.30 24.52
C GLU A 10 35.04 -53.56 25.07
N THR A 11 35.12 -54.23 26.22
CA THR A 11 36.37 -54.65 26.85
C THR A 11 36.37 -56.16 27.08
N THR A 12 37.50 -56.74 27.48
CA THR A 12 37.60 -58.17 27.77
C THR A 12 36.69 -58.61 28.92
N GLU A 13 36.34 -57.69 29.82
CA GLU A 13 35.47 -57.91 30.99
C GLU A 13 34.02 -57.43 30.75
N GLY A 14 33.68 -57.02 29.51
CA GLY A 14 32.35 -56.58 29.10
C GLY A 14 32.27 -55.12 28.64
N SER A 15 31.04 -54.62 28.44
CA SER A 15 30.80 -53.29 27.87
C SER A 15 30.82 -52.17 28.92
N MET A 16 31.39 -51.02 28.58
CA MET A 16 31.40 -49.81 29.43
C MET A 16 31.00 -48.57 28.65
N LYS A 17 30.54 -47.53 29.36
CA LYS A 17 30.26 -46.22 28.77
C LYS A 17 31.52 -45.35 28.80
N ALA A 18 31.91 -44.85 27.65
CA ALA A 18 33.03 -43.93 27.49
C ALA A 18 32.52 -42.54 27.08
N ALA A 19 33.20 -41.48 27.51
CA ALA A 19 32.89 -40.13 27.06
C ALA A 19 33.32 -39.95 25.60
N VAL A 20 32.64 -39.08 24.86
CA VAL A 20 33.05 -38.71 23.50
C VAL A 20 33.11 -37.19 23.35
N SER A 21 34.21 -36.72 22.78
CA SER A 21 34.37 -35.32 22.38
C SER A 21 34.11 -35.20 20.88
N TRP A 22 33.11 -34.42 20.48
CA TRP A 22 32.75 -34.23 19.08
C TRP A 22 33.44 -33.00 18.47
N ASN A 23 34.05 -33.17 17.31
CA ASN A 23 34.63 -32.10 16.53
C ASN A 23 33.55 -31.43 15.65
N VAL A 24 32.66 -30.66 16.28
CA VAL A 24 31.54 -30.00 15.61
C VAL A 24 32.01 -28.87 14.68
N LYS A 25 33.14 -28.22 14.98
CA LYS A 25 33.63 -27.07 14.22
C LYS A 25 34.12 -27.44 12.81
N GLU A 26 34.64 -28.66 12.65
CA GLU A 26 35.11 -29.17 11.35
C GLU A 26 34.03 -29.88 10.54
N ALA A 27 32.82 -30.00 11.08
CA ALA A 27 31.71 -30.56 10.34
C ALA A 27 31.40 -29.70 9.10
N SER A 28 31.14 -30.34 7.96
CA SER A 28 30.88 -29.67 6.67
C SER A 28 29.50 -28.99 6.57
N TYR A 29 28.85 -28.73 7.70
CA TYR A 29 27.53 -28.12 7.78
C TYR A 29 27.54 -26.67 7.28
N LYS A 30 26.64 -26.35 6.36
CA LYS A 30 26.44 -25.02 5.78
C LYS A 30 25.15 -24.43 6.32
N GLN A 31 25.22 -23.63 7.37
CA GLN A 31 24.05 -23.00 8.00
C GLN A 31 23.26 -22.09 7.04
N SER A 32 23.92 -21.50 6.04
CA SER A 32 23.27 -20.66 5.04
C SER A 32 22.48 -21.45 3.98
N SER A 33 22.70 -22.76 3.87
CA SER A 33 22.02 -23.59 2.87
C SER A 33 20.58 -23.90 3.28
N THR A 34 19.69 -23.84 2.30
CA THR A 34 18.29 -24.26 2.41
C THR A 34 18.07 -25.70 1.95
N ASP A 35 19.08 -26.32 1.34
CA ASP A 35 18.99 -27.68 0.84
C ASP A 35 19.13 -28.69 1.99
N ALA A 36 18.66 -29.91 1.78
CA ALA A 36 18.93 -31.00 2.70
C ALA A 36 20.45 -31.22 2.78
N GLN A 37 20.95 -31.47 3.99
CA GLN A 37 22.37 -31.66 4.21
C GLN A 37 22.60 -32.97 4.93
N LYS A 38 23.64 -33.67 4.48
CA LYS A 38 24.09 -34.91 5.09
C LYS A 38 25.59 -34.79 5.31
N PHE A 39 26.03 -34.88 6.56
CA PHE A 39 27.43 -34.70 6.93
C PHE A 39 27.81 -35.58 8.11
N THR A 40 29.11 -35.84 8.22
CA THR A 40 29.68 -36.62 9.31
C THR A 40 30.31 -35.68 10.32
N VAL A 41 30.07 -35.92 11.61
CA VAL A 41 30.79 -35.29 12.72
C VAL A 41 31.74 -36.31 13.30
N SER A 42 33.04 -36.04 13.18
CA SER A 42 34.07 -36.87 13.80
C SER A 42 34.10 -36.62 15.31
N GLY A 43 34.42 -37.64 16.08
CA GLY A 43 34.61 -37.54 17.52
C GLY A 43 35.74 -38.44 18.00
N THR A 44 36.19 -38.17 19.21
CA THR A 44 37.24 -38.94 19.88
C THR A 44 36.71 -39.47 21.19
N VAL A 45 36.80 -40.78 21.38
CA VAL A 45 36.40 -41.47 22.61
C VAL A 45 37.47 -41.26 23.68
N THR A 46 37.06 -40.90 24.88
CA THR A 46 37.89 -40.88 26.07
C THR A 46 37.60 -42.14 26.88
N LEU A 47 38.61 -43.02 26.97
CA LEU A 47 38.48 -44.29 27.67
C LEU A 47 38.15 -44.08 29.16
N PRO A 48 37.27 -44.90 29.76
CA PRO A 48 37.04 -44.91 31.20
C PRO A 48 38.31 -45.24 31.98
N SER A 49 38.38 -44.81 33.23
CA SER A 49 39.47 -45.21 34.14
C SER A 49 39.55 -46.74 34.26
N GLY A 50 40.77 -47.29 34.20
CA GLY A 50 41.00 -48.74 34.29
C GLY A 50 40.87 -49.50 32.96
N VAL A 51 40.73 -48.81 31.82
CA VAL A 51 40.77 -49.41 30.49
C VAL A 51 42.10 -49.09 29.79
N ASP A 52 42.87 -50.12 29.50
CA ASP A 52 44.11 -50.00 28.72
C ASP A 52 43.85 -50.23 27.22
N ASN A 53 44.64 -49.54 26.38
CA ASN A 53 44.58 -49.65 24.93
C ASN A 53 45.96 -50.00 24.34
N ASP A 54 46.59 -51.05 24.90
CA ASP A 54 47.92 -51.53 24.50
C ASP A 54 47.97 -51.95 23.02
N ASN A 55 46.83 -52.42 22.50
CA ASN A 55 46.65 -52.79 21.10
C ASN A 55 46.52 -51.58 20.16
N LYS A 56 46.59 -50.35 20.67
CA LYS A 56 46.52 -49.09 19.92
C LYS A 56 45.30 -49.01 18.99
N ILE A 57 44.17 -49.51 19.48
CA ILE A 57 42.89 -49.45 18.78
C ILE A 57 42.52 -47.97 18.60
N SER A 58 42.00 -47.62 17.43
CA SER A 58 41.57 -46.25 17.16
C SER A 58 40.42 -45.84 18.08
N LEU A 59 40.55 -44.68 18.72
CA LEU A 59 39.49 -44.05 19.51
C LEU A 59 38.67 -43.05 18.67
N ALA A 60 38.90 -43.00 17.36
CA ALA A 60 38.09 -42.19 16.46
C ALA A 60 36.72 -42.83 16.29
N THR A 61 35.68 -42.02 16.43
CA THR A 61 34.29 -42.38 16.18
C THR A 61 33.66 -41.32 15.28
N SER A 62 32.49 -41.61 14.72
CA SER A 62 31.75 -40.64 13.94
C SER A 62 30.25 -40.81 14.13
N VAL A 63 29.52 -39.72 13.86
CA VAL A 63 28.06 -39.75 13.77
C VAL A 63 27.64 -39.06 12.48
N GLU A 64 26.72 -39.69 11.78
CA GLU A 64 26.10 -39.13 10.59
C GLU A 64 24.91 -38.25 11.01
N VAL A 65 24.87 -37.03 10.50
CA VAL A 65 23.81 -36.06 10.74
C VAL A 65 23.11 -35.75 9.43
N SER A 66 21.78 -35.91 9.45
CA SER A 66 20.90 -35.49 8.36
C SER A 66 20.08 -34.27 8.80
N VAL A 67 20.09 -33.22 8.00
CA VAL A 67 19.29 -32.01 8.16
C VAL A 67 18.33 -31.94 6.97
N ASN A 68 17.04 -31.82 7.27
CA ASN A 68 16.01 -31.70 6.24
C ASN A 68 16.15 -30.38 5.48
N ALA A 69 15.71 -30.37 4.22
CA ALA A 69 15.60 -29.15 3.45
C ALA A 69 14.63 -28.16 4.12
N TYR A 70 14.90 -26.87 3.93
CA TYR A 70 13.97 -25.82 4.31
C TYR A 70 12.68 -25.93 3.50
N SER A 71 11.54 -25.87 4.18
CA SER A 71 10.23 -25.80 3.53
C SER A 71 9.86 -24.35 3.28
N ALA A 72 9.77 -23.98 2.01
CA ALA A 72 9.45 -22.61 1.59
C ALA A 72 8.11 -22.13 2.13
N LYS A 73 8.06 -20.88 2.60
CA LYS A 73 6.82 -20.20 2.97
C LYS A 73 6.11 -19.74 1.70
N VAL A 74 4.98 -20.38 1.40
CA VAL A 74 4.17 -20.03 0.24
C VAL A 74 3.09 -19.03 0.66
N ALA A 75 3.16 -17.81 0.14
CA ALA A 75 2.13 -16.81 0.33
C ALA A 75 0.87 -17.20 -0.44
N SER A 76 -0.26 -17.22 0.26
CA SER A 76 -1.58 -17.45 -0.35
C SER A 76 -2.13 -16.14 -0.91
N ALA A 77 -2.62 -16.17 -2.15
CA ALA A 77 -3.34 -15.06 -2.75
C ALA A 77 -4.55 -14.61 -1.90
N GLU A 78 -5.20 -15.54 -1.19
CA GLU A 78 -6.35 -15.27 -0.32
C GLU A 78 -6.04 -14.35 0.86
N ASN A 79 -4.76 -14.22 1.19
CA ASN A 79 -4.31 -13.32 2.26
C ASN A 79 -3.99 -11.91 1.75
N ASN A 80 -4.11 -11.63 0.45
CA ASN A 80 -4.08 -10.27 -0.08
C ASN A 80 -5.31 -9.49 0.41
N LYS A 81 -5.10 -8.27 0.88
CA LYS A 81 -6.15 -7.46 1.51
C LYS A 81 -6.13 -6.02 1.01
N ILE A 82 -7.32 -5.44 0.98
CA ILE A 82 -7.54 -4.01 0.83
C ILE A 82 -8.17 -3.55 2.14
N THR A 83 -7.59 -2.56 2.81
CA THR A 83 -8.05 -2.04 4.10
C THR A 83 -8.27 -0.54 4.02
N GLY A 84 -9.05 0.03 4.96
CA GLY A 84 -9.33 1.48 5.01
C GLY A 84 -10.54 1.93 4.19
N ILE A 85 -11.11 1.02 3.39
CA ILE A 85 -12.39 1.19 2.68
C ILE A 85 -13.34 0.08 3.13
N ASP A 86 -14.60 0.45 3.37
CA ASP A 86 -15.64 -0.47 3.82
C ASP A 86 -16.22 -1.22 2.64
N VAL A 87 -16.38 -2.53 2.80
CA VAL A 87 -17.07 -3.37 1.82
C VAL A 87 -18.53 -2.97 1.77
N ASN A 88 -19.01 -2.63 0.58
CA ASN A 88 -20.33 -2.06 0.33
C ASN A 88 -20.58 -0.74 1.11
N GLY A 89 -19.51 -0.02 1.45
CA GLY A 89 -19.60 1.28 2.10
C GLY A 89 -20.35 2.31 1.24
N VAL A 90 -21.02 3.25 1.90
CA VAL A 90 -21.71 4.37 1.26
C VAL A 90 -20.99 5.67 1.61
N TYR A 91 -20.37 6.28 0.62
CA TYR A 91 -19.65 7.56 0.78
C TYR A 91 -20.37 8.67 0.01
N THR A 92 -19.89 9.91 0.12
CA THR A 92 -20.50 11.04 -0.60
C THR A 92 -19.55 11.63 -1.63
N THR A 93 -20.07 12.45 -2.54
CA THR A 93 -19.26 13.19 -3.52
C THR A 93 -18.23 14.15 -2.91
N GLN A 94 -18.30 14.41 -1.60
CA GLN A 94 -17.31 15.21 -0.85
C GLN A 94 -16.34 14.33 -0.03
N THR A 95 -16.57 13.03 0.04
CA THR A 95 -15.73 12.13 0.83
C THR A 95 -14.41 11.87 0.11
N LYS A 96 -13.30 12.11 0.83
CA LYS A 96 -11.98 11.60 0.45
C LYS A 96 -11.81 10.20 1.04
N ILE A 97 -11.86 9.18 0.17
CA ILE A 97 -11.69 7.78 0.57
C ILE A 97 -10.20 7.47 0.53
N SER A 98 -9.68 6.79 1.56
CA SER A 98 -8.30 6.34 1.61
C SER A 98 -8.25 4.83 1.84
N PHE A 99 -7.28 4.15 1.25
CA PHE A 99 -7.13 2.72 1.42
C PHE A 99 -5.65 2.30 1.39
N THR A 100 -5.38 1.11 1.90
CA THR A 100 -4.06 0.47 1.88
C THR A 100 -4.19 -0.93 1.29
N ALA A 101 -3.27 -1.28 0.39
CA ALA A 101 -3.13 -2.62 -0.14
C ALA A 101 -2.06 -3.39 0.66
N VAL A 102 -2.41 -4.56 1.18
CA VAL A 102 -1.51 -5.41 1.96
C VAL A 102 -1.35 -6.73 1.22
N GLY A 103 -0.15 -6.97 0.70
CA GLY A 103 0.17 -8.23 0.02
C GLY A 103 0.53 -9.34 1.00
N ALA A 104 0.12 -10.56 0.70
CA ALA A 104 0.46 -11.73 1.50
C ALA A 104 1.98 -11.99 1.52
N GLY A 105 2.54 -12.31 2.69
CA GLY A 105 3.96 -12.64 2.85
C GLY A 105 4.91 -11.44 2.79
N MET A 106 4.40 -10.20 2.73
CA MET A 106 5.23 -8.99 2.77
C MET A 106 5.88 -8.73 4.13
N ASP A 107 5.40 -9.38 5.19
CA ASP A 107 5.91 -9.36 6.56
C ASP A 107 7.12 -10.29 6.78
N ASN A 108 7.54 -11.03 5.74
CA ASN A 108 8.72 -11.88 5.80
C ASN A 108 10.02 -11.07 5.70
N ASN A 109 10.54 -10.65 6.86
CA ASN A 109 11.76 -9.82 6.96
C ASN A 109 13.07 -10.61 6.85
N SER A 110 13.03 -11.93 6.72
CA SER A 110 14.22 -12.79 6.60
C SER A 110 13.95 -13.94 5.63
N PRO A 111 13.69 -13.63 4.35
CA PRO A 111 13.27 -14.63 3.39
C PRO A 111 14.37 -15.65 3.11
N LYS A 112 13.95 -16.85 2.77
CA LYS A 112 14.79 -17.96 2.33
C LYS A 112 14.41 -18.35 0.91
N LYS A 113 15.36 -18.96 0.21
CA LYS A 113 15.16 -19.40 -1.17
C LYS A 113 13.87 -20.22 -1.28
N GLY A 114 13.02 -19.86 -2.24
CA GLY A 114 11.73 -20.47 -2.48
C GLY A 114 10.55 -19.78 -1.80
N ASP A 115 10.76 -18.95 -0.76
CA ASP A 115 9.69 -18.17 -0.14
C ASP A 115 8.98 -17.28 -1.16
N THR A 116 7.68 -17.10 -1.04
CA THR A 116 6.89 -16.23 -1.92
C THR A 116 6.20 -15.10 -1.16
N ARG A 117 5.91 -14.01 -1.85
CA ARG A 117 5.10 -12.89 -1.38
C ARG A 117 4.29 -12.29 -2.51
N TYR A 118 3.20 -11.60 -2.22
CA TYR A 118 2.47 -10.76 -3.16
C TYR A 118 2.80 -9.29 -2.91
N VAL A 119 3.05 -8.54 -3.97
CA VAL A 119 3.36 -7.10 -3.89
C VAL A 119 2.28 -6.33 -4.65
N PRO A 120 1.62 -5.31 -4.04
CA PRO A 120 0.68 -4.45 -4.76
C PRO A 120 1.38 -3.73 -5.92
N GLN A 121 0.75 -3.75 -7.09
CA GLN A 121 1.31 -3.14 -8.31
C GLN A 121 0.48 -1.94 -8.75
N SER A 122 -0.84 -2.11 -8.80
CA SER A 122 -1.73 -1.10 -9.34
C SER A 122 -3.10 -1.15 -8.68
N TRP A 123 -3.84 -0.06 -8.84
CA TRP A 123 -5.22 0.03 -8.43
C TRP A 123 -6.05 0.83 -9.42
N THR A 124 -7.33 0.48 -9.51
CA THR A 124 -8.27 1.08 -10.45
C THR A 124 -9.62 1.27 -9.79
N VAL A 125 -10.18 2.46 -9.94
CA VAL A 125 -11.61 2.74 -9.68
C VAL A 125 -12.26 3.22 -10.97
N ILE A 126 -11.67 4.27 -11.57
CA ILE A 126 -11.98 4.75 -12.93
C ILE A 126 -10.71 4.64 -13.78
N ASN A 127 -9.64 5.30 -13.34
CA ASN A 127 -8.32 5.24 -13.96
C ASN A 127 -7.41 4.26 -13.22
N THR A 128 -6.50 3.63 -13.95
CA THR A 128 -5.46 2.77 -13.37
C THR A 128 -4.28 3.61 -12.90
N ASN A 129 -3.85 3.36 -11.67
CA ASN A 129 -2.70 3.99 -11.03
C ASN A 129 -1.72 2.91 -10.59
N VAL A 130 -0.43 3.21 -10.58
CA VAL A 130 0.64 2.26 -10.23
C VAL A 130 1.39 2.70 -8.98
N TRP A 131 1.81 1.75 -8.15
CA TRP A 131 2.81 1.98 -7.11
C TRP A 131 4.16 1.45 -7.58
N ASN A 132 5.19 2.28 -7.45
CA ASN A 132 6.58 1.87 -7.73
C ASN A 132 7.29 1.32 -6.48
N ALA A 133 6.81 1.69 -5.29
CA ALA A 133 7.35 1.26 -4.00
C ALA A 133 6.31 1.45 -2.88
N ALA A 134 6.58 0.87 -1.72
CA ALA A 134 5.84 1.13 -0.49
C ALA A 134 6.01 2.61 -0.06
N PRO A 135 5.04 3.20 0.69
CA PRO A 135 3.81 2.58 1.19
C PRO A 135 2.73 2.42 0.12
N TYR A 136 2.04 1.28 0.12
CA TYR A 136 0.96 0.96 -0.82
C TYR A 136 -0.40 1.53 -0.36
N THR A 137 -0.40 2.83 -0.09
CA THR A 137 -1.57 3.59 0.35
C THR A 137 -1.94 4.60 -0.73
N ALA A 138 -3.24 4.83 -0.93
CA ALA A 138 -3.74 5.85 -1.83
C ALA A 138 -5.05 6.46 -1.32
N SER A 139 -5.40 7.63 -1.85
CA SER A 139 -6.68 8.27 -1.60
C SER A 139 -7.28 8.79 -2.90
N PHE A 140 -8.61 8.79 -2.97
CA PHE A 140 -9.35 9.34 -4.10
C PHE A 140 -10.69 9.94 -3.64
N GLY A 141 -11.28 10.76 -4.51
CA GLY A 141 -12.65 11.26 -4.38
C GLY A 141 -13.38 11.09 -5.71
N LEU A 142 -14.71 11.07 -5.66
CA LEU A 142 -15.55 10.85 -6.84
C LEU A 142 -16.63 11.95 -6.91
N ALA A 143 -16.65 12.69 -8.01
CA ALA A 143 -17.58 13.80 -8.20
C ALA A 143 -18.99 13.35 -8.62
N GLN A 144 -19.11 12.12 -9.12
CA GLN A 144 -20.38 11.54 -9.59
C GLN A 144 -20.88 10.48 -8.61
N SER A 145 -22.20 10.48 -8.39
CA SER A 145 -22.87 9.44 -7.63
C SER A 145 -23.06 8.18 -8.46
N GLY A 146 -22.94 7.01 -7.84
CA GLY A 146 -23.10 5.71 -8.49
C GLY A 146 -22.42 4.60 -7.70
N ASP A 147 -22.49 3.39 -8.24
CA ASP A 147 -21.78 2.22 -7.71
C ASP A 147 -20.42 2.08 -8.38
N TYR A 148 -19.40 1.81 -7.57
CA TYR A 148 -18.02 1.71 -8.00
C TYR A 148 -17.36 0.46 -7.42
N THR A 149 -16.24 0.06 -8.02
CA THR A 149 -15.42 -1.03 -7.50
C THR A 149 -13.96 -0.60 -7.55
N LEU A 150 -13.31 -0.62 -6.39
CA LEU A 150 -11.86 -0.54 -6.29
C LEU A 150 -11.29 -1.91 -6.59
N LYS A 151 -10.43 -2.01 -7.59
CA LYS A 151 -9.63 -3.21 -7.89
C LYS A 151 -8.17 -2.93 -7.55
N VAL A 152 -7.49 -3.88 -6.92
CA VAL A 152 -6.05 -3.83 -6.64
C VAL A 152 -5.41 -5.09 -7.20
N ALA A 153 -4.41 -4.90 -8.07
CA ALA A 153 -3.62 -5.99 -8.63
C ALA A 153 -2.36 -6.23 -7.79
N PHE A 154 -2.09 -7.48 -7.50
CA PHE A 154 -0.93 -7.95 -6.76
C PHE A 154 -0.11 -8.89 -7.66
N ALA A 155 1.21 -8.70 -7.69
CA ALA A 155 2.12 -9.62 -8.38
C ALA A 155 2.83 -10.51 -7.36
N GLN A 156 2.83 -11.81 -7.58
CA GLN A 156 3.59 -12.74 -6.76
C GLN A 156 5.08 -12.69 -7.14
N GLN A 157 5.93 -12.61 -6.12
CA GLN A 157 7.36 -12.75 -6.21
C GLN A 157 7.84 -13.97 -5.44
N GLN A 158 8.93 -14.58 -5.90
CA GLN A 158 9.66 -15.64 -5.19
C GLN A 158 11.07 -15.16 -4.86
N TYR A 159 11.56 -15.48 -3.67
CA TYR A 159 12.92 -15.17 -3.26
C TYR A 159 13.88 -16.24 -3.82
N ASP A 160 14.87 -15.81 -4.59
CA ASP A 160 15.85 -16.71 -5.22
C ASP A 160 17.03 -17.09 -4.29
N GLY A 161 17.06 -16.54 -3.08
CA GLY A 161 18.16 -16.64 -2.12
C GLY A 161 18.94 -15.34 -1.94
N SER A 162 18.75 -14.37 -2.85
CA SER A 162 19.39 -13.06 -2.83
C SER A 162 18.37 -11.93 -3.02
N SER A 163 17.44 -12.09 -3.95
CA SER A 163 16.47 -11.07 -4.35
C SER A 163 15.08 -11.67 -4.64
N TRP A 164 14.07 -10.80 -4.57
CA TRP A 164 12.71 -11.17 -4.97
C TRP A 164 12.56 -11.03 -6.49
N LYS A 165 12.12 -12.11 -7.15
CA LYS A 165 11.87 -12.16 -8.60
C LYS A 165 10.40 -12.36 -8.87
N ALA A 166 9.88 -11.71 -9.92
CA ALA A 166 8.51 -11.92 -10.36
C ALA A 166 8.32 -13.37 -10.83
N THR A 167 7.20 -13.97 -10.45
CA THR A 167 6.81 -15.32 -10.90
C THR A 167 5.92 -15.29 -12.14
N GLY A 168 5.33 -14.13 -12.45
CA GLY A 168 4.28 -14.00 -13.47
C GLY A 168 2.87 -14.24 -12.92
N THR A 169 2.72 -14.84 -11.74
CA THR A 169 1.42 -15.03 -11.08
C THR A 169 0.90 -13.69 -10.56
N MET A 170 -0.38 -13.42 -10.86
CA MET A 170 -1.10 -12.23 -10.41
C MET A 170 -2.32 -12.62 -9.59
N ASP A 171 -2.72 -11.75 -8.67
CA ASP A 171 -3.99 -11.82 -7.95
C ASP A 171 -4.68 -10.45 -8.02
N THR A 172 -6.01 -10.43 -7.99
CA THR A 172 -6.77 -9.17 -7.91
C THR A 172 -7.76 -9.25 -6.77
N ARG A 173 -7.65 -8.30 -5.84
CA ARG A 173 -8.67 -8.08 -4.80
C ARG A 173 -9.55 -6.91 -5.21
N GLN A 174 -10.80 -6.95 -4.78
CA GLN A 174 -11.74 -5.88 -5.10
C GLN A 174 -12.65 -5.56 -3.91
N VAL A 175 -13.03 -4.28 -3.82
CA VAL A 175 -14.00 -3.77 -2.86
C VAL A 175 -15.03 -2.95 -3.61
N SER A 176 -16.29 -3.36 -3.55
CA SER A 176 -17.42 -2.60 -4.08
C SER A 176 -17.90 -1.59 -3.04
N PHE A 177 -18.33 -0.41 -3.49
CA PHE A 177 -18.84 0.68 -2.66
C PHE A 177 -19.72 1.61 -3.50
N SER A 178 -20.46 2.51 -2.87
CA SER A 178 -21.31 3.49 -3.57
C SER A 178 -21.00 4.92 -3.15
N ILE A 179 -21.28 5.85 -4.07
CA ILE A 179 -21.19 7.30 -3.86
C ILE A 179 -22.58 7.91 -3.97
N ALA A 180 -23.03 8.55 -2.88
CA ALA A 180 -24.22 9.37 -2.84
C ALA A 180 -23.89 10.85 -3.12
N LYS A 181 -24.87 11.60 -3.63
CA LYS A 181 -24.74 13.06 -3.71
C LYS A 181 -24.70 13.65 -2.30
N ALA A 182 -23.76 14.56 -2.05
CA ALA A 182 -23.80 15.34 -0.82
C ALA A 182 -25.07 16.20 -0.77
N LYS A 183 -25.67 16.33 0.42
CA LYS A 183 -26.89 17.13 0.62
C LYS A 183 -26.52 18.57 0.99
N VAL A 184 -27.26 19.54 0.45
CA VAL A 184 -27.20 20.94 0.92
C VAL A 184 -27.99 21.04 2.23
N THR A 185 -27.35 21.52 3.29
CA THR A 185 -27.98 21.69 4.61
C THR A 185 -28.38 23.14 4.91
N ALA A 186 -27.69 24.11 4.30
CA ALA A 186 -28.07 25.53 4.24
C ALA A 186 -27.18 26.26 3.21
N PRO A 187 -27.57 27.42 2.68
CA PRO A 187 -26.64 28.33 2.01
C PRO A 187 -25.54 28.74 2.99
N GLY A 188 -24.26 28.60 2.59
CA GLY A 188 -23.16 29.18 3.36
C GLY A 188 -23.24 30.70 3.36
N THR A 189 -22.95 31.36 4.49
CA THR A 189 -22.98 32.82 4.64
C THR A 189 -21.76 33.55 4.04
N ASN A 190 -21.02 32.94 3.11
CA ASN A 190 -19.95 33.63 2.37
C ASN A 190 -20.55 34.50 1.25
N LEU A 191 -21.37 35.48 1.65
CA LEU A 191 -21.75 36.62 0.83
C LEU A 191 -20.76 37.75 1.11
N THR A 192 -19.63 37.75 0.42
CA THR A 192 -18.98 39.01 0.07
C THR A 192 -19.01 39.20 -1.44
N PRO A 193 -20.12 39.71 -2.00
CA PRO A 193 -19.99 40.75 -3.00
C PRO A 193 -19.60 42.03 -2.25
N ALA A 194 -18.37 42.52 -2.43
CA ALA A 194 -18.08 43.92 -2.14
C ALA A 194 -18.83 44.80 -3.15
N ALA A 195 -20.16 44.86 -3.04
CA ALA A 195 -20.95 45.89 -3.66
C ALA A 195 -20.74 47.16 -2.82
N ASN A 196 -19.70 47.91 -3.15
CA ASN A 196 -19.50 49.24 -2.63
C ASN A 196 -20.62 50.15 -3.17
N ARG A 197 -21.77 50.16 -2.48
CA ARG A 197 -22.84 51.14 -2.66
C ARG A 197 -23.46 51.49 -1.31
N LYS A 198 -22.97 52.59 -0.73
CA LYS A 198 -23.76 53.80 -0.49
C LYS A 198 -22.86 54.89 0.09
N SER A 199 -22.26 55.70 -0.78
CA SER A 199 -22.12 57.11 -0.43
C SER A 199 -23.48 57.75 -0.67
N SER A 200 -24.15 58.17 0.41
CA SER A 200 -25.31 59.05 0.34
C SER A 200 -24.91 60.32 -0.41
N VAL A 201 -25.63 60.68 -1.47
CA VAL A 201 -25.51 62.04 -2.02
C VAL A 201 -26.13 62.99 -1.01
N LYS A 202 -25.37 64.01 -0.64
CA LYS A 202 -25.82 65.13 0.18
C LYS A 202 -26.11 66.27 -0.80
N THR A 203 -27.35 66.42 -1.27
CA THR A 203 -27.75 67.65 -1.97
C THR A 203 -28.03 68.70 -0.91
N GLY A 204 -26.97 69.37 -0.49
CA GLY A 204 -27.04 70.59 0.29
C GLY A 204 -27.11 71.78 -0.63
N ASP A 205 -28.27 72.02 -1.24
CA ASP A 205 -28.62 73.32 -1.81
C ASP A 205 -29.82 73.86 -1.04
N ASN A 206 -29.52 74.81 -0.14
CA ASN A 206 -30.50 75.69 0.49
C ASN A 206 -31.20 76.48 -0.60
N THR A 207 -32.49 76.26 -0.80
CA THR A 207 -33.34 77.24 -1.49
C THR A 207 -33.78 78.28 -0.45
N PRO A 208 -33.39 79.57 -0.56
CA PRO A 208 -34.02 80.60 0.23
C PRO A 208 -35.45 80.83 -0.28
N ILE A 209 -36.33 81.06 0.68
CA ILE A 209 -37.79 81.16 0.60
C ILE A 209 -38.19 82.55 0.02
N LEU A 210 -39.37 82.59 -0.64
CA LEU A 210 -40.30 83.74 -0.84
C LEU A 210 -40.24 84.51 -2.22
N PRO A 211 -41.30 85.28 -2.62
CA PRO A 211 -42.30 84.88 -3.63
C PRO A 211 -42.56 85.92 -4.78
N PHE A 212 -43.40 85.53 -5.76
CA PHE A 212 -43.99 86.35 -6.86
C PHE A 212 -42.97 86.89 -7.88
N VAL A 213 -43.17 86.75 -9.21
CA VAL A 213 -44.05 87.62 -10.03
C VAL A 213 -44.12 87.03 -11.46
N CYS A 214 -45.37 86.84 -11.92
CA CYS A 214 -45.96 87.09 -13.25
C CYS A 214 -45.20 86.87 -14.59
N ILE A 215 -45.96 86.24 -15.51
CA ILE A 215 -46.16 86.51 -16.96
C ILE A 215 -45.50 85.56 -18.00
N LEU A 216 -46.41 84.82 -18.66
CA LEU A 216 -46.50 84.38 -20.06
C LEU A 216 -45.48 84.97 -21.03
N ILE A 217 -44.91 84.17 -21.95
CA ILE A 217 -44.96 84.39 -23.42
C ILE A 217 -44.73 83.05 -24.16
N ILE A 218 -45.57 82.84 -25.17
CA ILE A 218 -45.64 81.75 -26.16
C ILE A 218 -44.54 81.92 -27.23
N ALA A 219 -43.94 80.82 -27.69
CA ALA A 219 -43.44 80.73 -29.06
C ALA A 219 -43.51 79.29 -29.59
N ALA A 220 -44.30 79.13 -30.65
CA ALA A 220 -44.55 77.91 -31.39
C ALA A 220 -43.63 77.81 -32.64
N GLY A 221 -43.42 76.58 -33.12
CA GLY A 221 -42.81 76.23 -34.40
C GLY A 221 -42.56 74.72 -34.47
N ALA A 222 -43.54 73.83 -34.65
CA ALA A 222 -44.43 73.59 -35.80
C ALA A 222 -43.77 72.77 -36.94
N ILE A 223 -44.30 71.53 -37.11
CA ILE A 223 -44.55 70.80 -38.38
C ILE A 223 -43.28 70.22 -39.05
N GLY A 224 -43.21 68.99 -39.56
CA GLY A 224 -44.18 67.97 -39.96
C GLY A 224 -43.65 67.26 -41.22
N GLY A 225 -43.86 65.95 -41.35
CA GLY A 225 -43.42 65.14 -42.50
C GLY A 225 -42.54 63.97 -42.04
N VAL A 226 -43.07 62.88 -41.50
CA VAL A 226 -43.92 61.90 -42.19
C VAL A 226 -43.45 61.71 -43.63
N VAL A 227 -42.77 60.58 -43.83
CA VAL A 227 -43.09 59.64 -44.92
C VAL A 227 -43.28 60.35 -46.26
N PHE A 228 -42.18 60.69 -46.91
CA PHE A 228 -42.22 60.81 -48.36
C PHE A 228 -40.92 60.30 -48.97
N TYR A 229 -41.09 59.23 -49.75
CA TYR A 229 -40.19 58.75 -50.78
C TYR A 229 -38.86 58.11 -50.30
N LYS A 230 -38.72 56.78 -50.20
CA LYS A 230 -38.92 55.78 -51.27
C LYS A 230 -38.82 56.40 -52.68
N LYS A 231 -37.74 56.05 -53.39
CA LYS A 231 -37.61 55.99 -54.87
C LYS A 231 -36.67 57.06 -55.45
N LYS A 232 -35.73 56.54 -56.26
CA LYS A 232 -34.67 57.19 -57.07
C LYS A 232 -33.41 57.53 -56.29
N ASN A 233 -32.20 57.16 -56.68
CA ASN A 233 -31.62 56.48 -57.85
C ASN A 233 -30.19 56.06 -57.43
N LYS A 234 -29.68 54.85 -57.76
CA LYS A 234 -28.72 54.62 -58.89
C LYS A 234 -27.77 55.83 -59.10
N LYS A 235 -26.47 55.72 -58.94
CA LYS A 235 -25.49 54.73 -59.46
C LYS A 235 -24.31 54.64 -58.50
#